data_AF-A0A522CI49-F1
#
_entry.id   AF-A0A522CI49-F1
#
_cell.length_a   1.000
_cell.length_b   1.000
_cell.length_c   1.000
_cell.angle_alpha   90.00
_cell.angle_beta   90.00
_cell.angle_gamma   90.00
#
_symmetry.space_group_name_H-M   'P 1'
#
loop_
_entity.id
_entity.type
_entity.pdbx_description
1 polymer ?
#
loop_
_entity_poly.entity_id
_entity_poly.type
_entity_poly.pdbx_seq_one_letter_code
_entity_poly.pdbx_strand_id
1 'polypeptide(L)'
;MAQPTAGQKPDSQELTQRLTSIIDYVRDCERRVNQGEILELDGLDRNVVSICDGISALPQEEGKRLEEQMSELIKDLERLAGAMREQQKKIEAEAG
;
A
#
# COMPACT_ATOMS: atom_id res chain seq x y z
N MET A 1 -13.89 -20.74 28.24
CA MET A 1 -14.09 -20.26 26.85
C MET A 1 -12.94 -20.84 26.04
N ALA A 2 -13.22 -21.77 25.12
CA ALA A 2 -12.19 -22.51 24.38
C ALA A 2 -11.53 -21.62 23.32
N GLN A 3 -10.22 -21.78 23.15
CA GLN A 3 -9.39 -21.16 22.10
C GLN A 3 -9.69 -21.80 20.72
N PRO A 4 -9.25 -21.15 19.62
CA PRO A 4 -8.28 -21.80 18.73
C PRO A 4 -7.08 -20.87 18.44
N THR A 5 -5.86 -21.23 18.85
CA THR A 5 -4.82 -22.00 18.13
C THR A 5 -4.09 -21.24 17.02
N ALA A 6 -2.78 -21.07 17.26
CA ALA A 6 -1.73 -20.90 16.27
C ALA A 6 -1.97 -21.78 15.02
N GLY A 7 -1.89 -21.16 13.83
CA GLY A 7 -2.09 -21.84 12.54
C GLY A 7 -2.94 -21.06 11.51
N GLN A 8 -3.04 -19.73 11.63
CA GLN A 8 -3.88 -18.92 10.76
C GLN A 8 -3.21 -18.78 9.38
N LYS A 9 -3.69 -19.55 8.40
CA LYS A 9 -3.42 -19.25 6.98
C LYS A 9 -3.94 -17.84 6.71
N PRO A 10 -3.25 -17.03 5.90
CA PRO A 10 -3.73 -15.70 5.57
C PRO A 10 -5.13 -15.83 4.97
N ASP A 11 -6.11 -15.26 5.67
CA ASP A 11 -7.49 -15.24 5.21
C ASP A 11 -7.60 -14.20 4.09
N SER A 12 -8.17 -14.59 2.95
CA SER A 12 -8.26 -13.71 1.79
C SER A 12 -9.03 -12.42 2.08
N GLN A 13 -9.97 -12.46 3.03
CA GLN A 13 -10.72 -11.29 3.47
C GLN A 13 -9.84 -10.34 4.29
N GLU A 14 -8.98 -10.87 5.17
CA GLU A 14 -8.01 -10.06 5.92
C GLU A 14 -7.00 -9.39 4.97
N LEU A 15 -6.47 -10.14 4.00
CA LEU A 15 -5.57 -9.60 2.98
C LEU A 15 -6.25 -8.51 2.15
N THR A 16 -7.52 -8.71 1.78
CA THR A 16 -8.31 -7.71 1.06
C THR A 16 -8.45 -6.42 1.87
N GLN A 17 -8.79 -6.53 3.15
CA GLN A 17 -8.93 -5.36 4.04
C GLN A 17 -7.61 -4.63 4.23
N ARG A 18 -6.51 -5.36 4.43
CA ARG A 18 -5.17 -4.77 4.54
C ARG A 18 -4.76 -4.07 3.26
N LEU A 19 -4.94 -4.71 2.11
CA LEU A 19 -4.62 -4.14 0.81
C LEU A 19 -5.44 -2.86 0.55
N THR A 20 -6.73 -2.89 0.84
CA THR A 20 -7.61 -1.71 0.73
C THR A 20 -7.12 -0.57 1.62
N SER A 21 -6.75 -0.87 2.87
CA SER A 21 -6.26 0.13 3.82
C SER A 21 -4.95 0.78 3.34
N ILE A 22 -4.06 -0.01 2.73
CA ILE A 22 -2.83 0.53 2.14
C ILE A 22 -3.13 1.41 0.93
N ILE A 23 -4.04 0.99 0.04
CA ILE A 23 -4.43 1.79 -1.12
C ILE A 23 -4.99 3.14 -0.67
N ASP A 24 -5.89 3.16 0.32
CA ASP A 24 -6.43 4.40 0.88
C ASP A 24 -5.33 5.27 1.50
N TYR A 25 -4.41 4.67 2.26
CA TYR A 25 -3.27 5.38 2.84
C TYR A 25 -2.36 6.01 1.78
N VAL A 26 -2.03 5.29 0.69
CA VAL A 26 -1.21 5.80 -0.40
C VAL A 26 -1.90 6.97 -1.11
N ARG A 27 -3.22 6.90 -1.32
CA ARG A 27 -4.01 7.98 -1.91
C ARG A 27 -4.11 9.21 -1.01
N ASP A 28 -4.24 9.00 0.30
CA ASP A 28 -4.19 10.09 1.27
C ASP A 28 -2.82 10.77 1.25
N CYS A 29 -1.75 9.96 1.25
CA CYS A 29 -0.39 10.46 1.11
C CYS A 29 -0.22 11.30 -0.16
N GLU A 30 -0.71 10.82 -1.31
CA GLU A 30 -0.63 11.56 -2.57
C GLU A 30 -1.31 12.93 -2.46
N ARG A 31 -2.49 12.99 -1.85
CA ARG A 31 -3.21 14.25 -1.62
C ARG A 31 -2.42 15.19 -0.72
N ARG A 32 -1.85 14.69 0.37
CA ARG A 32 -1.09 15.47 1.36
C ARG A 32 0.23 15.99 0.79
N VAL A 33 0.96 15.16 0.02
CA VAL A 33 2.14 15.61 -0.75
C VAL A 33 1.77 16.77 -1.65
N ASN A 34 0.67 16.66 -2.40
CA ASN A 34 0.23 17.72 -3.30
C ASN A 34 -0.12 19.04 -2.58
N GLN A 35 -0.44 18.99 -1.29
CA GLN A 35 -0.65 20.16 -0.43
C GLN A 35 0.64 20.73 0.17
N GLY A 36 1.79 20.10 -0.09
CA GLY A 36 3.09 20.49 0.44
C GLY A 36 3.39 19.90 1.83
N GLU A 37 2.60 18.93 2.30
CA GLU A 37 2.90 18.26 3.56
C GLU A 37 4.04 17.24 3.41
N ILE A 38 4.91 17.19 4.43
CA ILE A 38 5.93 16.15 4.57
C ILE A 38 5.30 14.92 5.20
N LEU A 39 5.54 13.76 4.61
CA LEU A 39 5.02 12.48 5.06
C LEU A 39 6.15 11.50 5.35
N GLU A 40 5.92 10.66 6.36
CA GLU A 40 6.74 9.50 6.65
C GLU A 40 6.05 8.26 6.09
N LEU A 41 6.67 7.61 5.11
CA LEU A 41 6.20 6.37 4.49
C LEU A 41 6.89 5.13 5.06
N ASP A 42 7.44 5.23 6.28
CA ASP A 42 8.22 4.15 6.88
C ASP A 42 7.37 2.87 7.05
N GLY A 43 7.96 1.73 6.68
CA GLY A 43 7.32 0.42 6.80
C GLY A 43 6.24 0.11 5.77
N LEU A 44 5.96 1.00 4.81
CA LEU A 44 5.04 0.72 3.71
C LEU A 44 5.54 -0.46 2.86
N ASP A 45 6.84 -0.51 2.57
CA ASP A 45 7.48 -1.60 1.84
C ASP A 45 7.26 -2.96 2.52
N ARG A 46 7.46 -3.03 3.84
CA ARG A 46 7.32 -4.27 4.61
C ARG A 46 5.87 -4.75 4.62
N ASN A 47 4.92 -3.81 4.74
CA ASN A 47 3.50 -4.13 4.71
C ASN A 47 3.08 -4.68 3.34
N VAL A 48 3.53 -4.05 2.25
CA VAL A 48 3.24 -4.53 0.89
C VAL A 48 3.86 -5.91 0.65
N VAL A 49 5.13 -6.11 1.02
CA VAL A 49 5.80 -7.42 0.89
C VAL A 49 5.05 -8.51 1.66
N SER A 50 4.61 -8.22 2.89
CA SER A 50 3.83 -9.19 3.69
C SER A 50 2.49 -9.56 3.04
N ILE A 51 1.84 -8.61 2.35
CA ILE A 51 0.59 -8.88 1.62
C ILE A 51 0.87 -9.70 0.36
N CYS A 52 1.92 -9.37 -0.39
CA CYS A 52 2.34 -10.15 -1.56
C CYS A 52 2.61 -11.62 -1.20
N ASP A 53 3.34 -11.86 -0.10
CA ASP A 53 3.60 -13.21 0.41
C ASP A 53 2.29 -13.94 0.75
N GLY A 54 1.38 -13.26 1.47
CA GLY A 54 0.07 -13.79 1.80
C GLY A 54 -0.79 -14.13 0.58
N ILE A 55 -0.80 -13.27 -0.45
CA ILE A 55 -1.53 -13.50 -1.71
C ILE A 55 -0.93 -14.70 -2.45
N SER A 56 0.40 -14.82 -2.48
CA SER A 56 1.08 -15.94 -3.15
C SER A 56 0.78 -17.31 -2.51
N ALA A 57 0.39 -17.31 -1.24
CA ALA A 57 -0.02 -18.49 -0.50
C ALA A 57 -1.51 -18.86 -0.67
N LEU A 58 -2.31 -18.01 -1.32
CA LEU A 58 -3.74 -18.25 -1.57
C LEU A 58 -3.98 -19.18 -2.77
N PRO A 59 -5.16 -19.83 -2.83
CA PRO A 59 -5.61 -20.53 -4.03
C PRO A 59 -5.67 -19.58 -5.23
N GLN A 60 -5.38 -20.11 -6.43
CA GLN A 60 -5.26 -19.33 -7.67
C GLN A 60 -6.48 -18.43 -7.98
N GLU A 61 -7.71 -18.87 -7.69
CA GLU A 61 -8.92 -18.07 -7.92
C GLU A 61 -9.02 -16.85 -7.00
N GLU A 62 -8.61 -16.99 -5.73
CA GLU A 62 -8.62 -15.91 -4.75
C GLU A 62 -7.44 -14.96 -4.97
N GLY A 63 -6.26 -15.52 -5.25
CA GLY A 63 -5.06 -14.75 -5.57
C GLY A 63 -5.27 -13.81 -6.76
N LYS A 64 -5.92 -14.30 -7.82
CA LYS A 64 -6.16 -13.51 -9.05
C LYS A 64 -6.97 -12.22 -8.80
N ARG A 65 -7.96 -12.26 -7.90
CA ARG A 65 -8.75 -11.06 -7.53
C ARG A 65 -7.92 -10.03 -6.74
N LEU A 66 -6.94 -10.49 -5.98
CA LEU A 66 -6.05 -9.64 -5.19
C LEU A 66 -4.89 -9.11 -6.05
N GLU A 67 -4.45 -9.84 -7.07
CA GLU A 67 -3.49 -9.37 -8.07
C GLU A 67 -3.99 -8.11 -8.79
N GLU A 68 -5.27 -8.04 -9.15
CA GLU A 68 -5.85 -6.84 -9.77
C GLU A 68 -5.77 -5.61 -8.83
N GLN A 69 -6.11 -5.79 -7.56
CA GLN A 69 -6.00 -4.72 -6.55
C GLN A 69 -4.56 -4.32 -6.28
N MET A 70 -3.63 -5.28 -6.33
CA MET A 70 -2.20 -5.03 -6.18
C MET A 70 -1.62 -4.27 -7.38
N SER A 71 -2.12 -4.52 -8.59
CA SER A 71 -1.81 -3.71 -9.77
C SER A 71 -2.25 -2.26 -9.59
N GLU A 72 -3.44 -2.03 -9.02
CA GLU A 72 -3.91 -0.67 -8.70
C GLU A 72 -3.03 0.00 -7.64
N LEU A 73 -2.63 -0.72 -6.59
CA LEU A 73 -1.70 -0.20 -5.59
C LEU A 73 -0.37 0.24 -6.21
N ILE A 74 0.20 -0.54 -7.14
CA ILE A 74 1.45 -0.18 -7.82
C ILE A 74 1.28 1.15 -8.57
N LYS A 75 0.18 1.33 -9.32
CA LYS A 75 -0.10 2.58 -10.04
C LYS A 75 -0.22 3.77 -9.08
N ASP A 76 -0.90 3.59 -7.94
CA ASP A 76 -1.05 4.65 -6.94
C ASP A 76 0.30 5.00 -6.28
N LEU A 77 1.19 4.01 -6.05
CA LEU A 77 2.55 4.25 -5.57
C LEU A 77 3.40 5.02 -6.60
N GLU A 78 3.28 4.71 -7.90
CA GLU A 78 3.98 5.43 -8.96
C GLU A 78 3.51 6.90 -9.04
N ARG A 79 2.21 7.14 -8.89
CA ARG A 79 1.64 8.51 -8.82
C ARG A 79 2.16 9.27 -7.61
N LEU A 80 2.16 8.66 -6.43
CA LEU A 80 2.71 9.25 -5.21
C LEU A 80 4.19 9.62 -5.39
N ALA A 81 5.00 8.70 -5.94
CA ALA A 81 6.41 8.97 -6.21
C ALA A 81 6.60 10.14 -7.20
N GLY A 82 5.72 10.26 -8.21
CA GLY A 82 5.67 11.39 -9.12
C GLY A 82 5.36 12.70 -8.40
N ALA A 83 4.31 12.73 -7.58
CA ALA A 83 3.91 13.90 -6.80
C ALA A 83 5.03 14.36 -5.85
N MET A 84 5.71 13.43 -5.17
CA MET A 84 6.82 13.75 -4.27
C MET A 84 7.98 14.40 -5.01
N ARG A 85 8.37 13.86 -6.18
CA ARG A 85 9.43 14.44 -7.02
C ARG A 85 9.06 15.83 -7.53
N GLU A 86 7.80 16.06 -7.86
CA GLU A 86 7.35 17.39 -8.31
C GLU A 86 7.38 18.41 -7.16
N GLN A 87 6.93 18.02 -5.97
CA GLN A 87 6.95 18.89 -4.80
C GLN A 87 8.37 19.20 -4.33
N GLN A 88 9.27 18.22 -4.36
CA GLN A 88 10.69 18.44 -4.07
C GLN A 88 11.27 19.53 -5.00
N LYS A 89 11.01 19.43 -6.32
CA LYS A 89 11.46 20.44 -7.28
C LYS A 89 10.89 21.83 -7.01
N LYS A 90 9.62 21.93 -6.58
CA LYS A 90 9.00 23.23 -6.21
C LYS A 90 9.70 23.85 -5.01
N ILE A 91 9.91 23.06 -3.96
CA ILE A 91 10.62 23.50 -2.75
C ILE A 91 12.05 23.95 -3.08
N GLU A 92 12.77 23.19 -3.90
CA GLU A 92 14.12 23.54 -4.36
C GLU A 92 14.15 24.84 -5.18
N ALA A 93 13.13 25.08 -6.02
CA ALA A 93 13.03 26.29 -6.83
C ALA A 93 12.64 27.54 -6.04
N GLU A 94 11.90 27.40 -4.93
CA GLU A 94 11.53 28.51 -4.04
C GLU A 94 12.65 28.85 -3.04
N ALA A 95 13.57 27.92 -2.79
CA ALA A 95 14.70 28.10 -1.88
C ALA A 95 15.95 28.72 -2.54
N GLY A 96 15.96 28.90 -3.87
CA GLY A 96 17.06 29.47 -4.66
C GLY A 96 16.77 30.89 -5.15
#